data_AF-A0A7Y2SJX6-F1
#
_entry.id   AF-A0A7Y2SJX6-F1
#
_cell.length_a   1.000
_cell.length_b   1.000
_cell.length_c   1.000
_cell.angle_alpha   90.00
_cell.angle_beta   90.00
_cell.angle_gamma   90.00
#
_symmetry.space_group_name_H-M   'P 1'
#
loop_
_entity.id
_entity.type
_entity.pdbx_description
1 polymer ?
#
loop_
_entity_poly.entity_id
_entity_poly.type
_entity_poly.pdbx_seq_one_letter_code
_entity_poly.pdbx_strand_id
1 'polypeptide(L)'
;MTIPAGNSEGDRRPTEPRPEALARQLLVYEAGADMRPDPLAAAGERVYLRLRARLATLLGAAGFDALWARAIHLAQPTLRLADDTAAEEAVRAGAYGLRAALRGQDSAGVQQALTAVFASFISLLYTFIGEDLGARFIRQLWPDLPPDAEESCAEEPTP
;
A
#
# COMPACT_ATOMS: atom_id res chain seq x y z
N MET A 1 -21.51 44.77 17.35
CA MET A 1 -21.45 43.87 16.19
C MET A 1 -20.48 42.77 16.54
N THR A 2 -21.01 41.65 17.02
CA THR A 2 -20.24 40.49 17.49
C THR A 2 -20.49 39.39 16.48
N ILE A 3 -19.42 38.90 15.84
CA ILE A 3 -19.46 37.67 15.04
C ILE A 3 -19.08 36.52 15.98
N PRO A 4 -19.94 35.53 16.22
CA PRO A 4 -19.52 34.30 16.85
C PRO A 4 -19.10 33.24 15.81
N ALA A 5 -18.01 32.55 16.17
CA ALA A 5 -17.65 31.15 15.93
C ALA A 5 -18.44 30.42 14.81
N GLY A 6 -17.80 29.89 13.77
CA GLY A 6 -16.69 28.94 13.93
C GLY A 6 -17.20 27.60 14.46
N ASN A 7 -18.29 27.06 13.91
CA ASN A 7 -18.74 25.70 14.22
C ASN A 7 -17.96 24.69 13.38
N SER A 8 -16.98 24.10 14.06
CA SER A 8 -16.34 22.83 13.75
C SER A 8 -17.38 21.71 13.72
N GLU A 9 -17.88 21.39 12.52
CA GLU A 9 -18.52 20.11 12.24
C GLU A 9 -17.64 19.34 11.27
N GLY A 10 -16.54 18.82 11.84
CA GLY A 10 -15.69 17.79 11.27
C GLY A 10 -15.35 16.76 12.33
N ASP A 11 -16.31 16.50 13.23
CA ASP A 11 -16.22 15.45 14.25
C ASP A 11 -16.37 14.08 13.55
N ARG A 12 -15.39 13.21 13.79
CA ARG A 12 -15.12 11.90 13.16
C ARG A 12 -14.46 11.93 11.78
N ARG A 13 -13.16 12.20 11.76
CA ARG A 13 -12.28 11.47 10.83
C ARG A 13 -11.75 10.27 11.59
N PRO A 14 -12.03 9.03 11.17
CA PRO A 14 -11.37 7.89 11.78
C PRO A 14 -9.86 8.04 11.58
N THR A 15 -9.12 7.64 12.60
CA THR A 15 -7.71 7.23 12.57
C THR A 15 -7.55 6.08 11.57
N GLU A 16 -7.65 6.37 10.28
CA GLU A 16 -7.50 5.38 9.20
C GLU A 16 -6.01 5.24 8.86
N PRO A 17 -5.43 4.01 8.88
CA PRO A 17 -4.15 3.77 8.26
C PRO A 17 -4.32 4.05 6.76
N ARG A 18 -3.90 5.23 6.31
CA ARG A 18 -4.01 5.61 4.90
C ARG A 18 -3.37 4.48 4.08
N PRO A 19 -4.05 3.93 3.04
CA PRO A 19 -3.53 2.82 2.24
C PRO A 19 -2.10 3.04 1.75
N GLU A 20 -1.73 4.31 1.53
CA GLU A 20 -0.38 4.74 1.19
C GLU A 20 0.65 4.57 2.32
N ALA A 21 0.31 4.95 3.55
CA ALA A 21 1.18 4.80 4.71
C ALA A 21 1.44 3.31 4.99
N LEU A 22 0.39 2.50 4.95
CA LEU A 22 0.50 1.05 5.13
C LEU A 22 1.30 0.40 4.01
N ALA A 23 1.05 0.77 2.75
CA ALA A 23 1.84 0.30 1.61
C ALA A 23 3.34 0.63 1.77
N ARG A 24 3.66 1.85 2.20
CA ARG A 24 5.03 2.27 2.45
C ARG A 24 5.69 1.48 3.57
N GLN A 25 4.97 1.26 4.68
CA GLN A 25 5.46 0.46 5.80
C GLN A 25 5.74 -0.99 5.39
N LEU A 26 4.86 -1.61 4.60
CA LEU A 26 5.07 -2.97 4.08
C LEU A 26 6.34 -3.07 3.23
N LEU A 27 6.56 -2.07 2.36
CA LEU A 27 7.75 -2.03 1.51
C LEU A 27 9.04 -1.85 2.31
N VAL A 28 9.03 -0.95 3.30
CA VAL A 28 10.18 -0.73 4.19
C VAL A 28 10.45 -1.98 5.03
N TYR A 29 9.40 -2.62 5.57
CA TYR A 29 9.52 -3.85 6.35
C TYR A 29 10.15 -4.97 5.52
N GLU A 30 9.66 -5.19 4.30
CA GLU A 30 10.18 -6.26 3.43
C GLU A 30 11.54 -5.93 2.82
N ALA A 31 11.87 -4.66 2.56
CA ALA A 31 13.18 -4.26 2.02
C ALA A 31 14.27 -4.17 3.09
N GLY A 32 13.89 -4.02 4.37
CA GLY A 32 14.83 -3.93 5.49
C GLY A 32 15.68 -2.67 5.43
N ALA A 33 16.99 -2.79 5.66
CA ALA A 33 17.90 -1.63 5.63
C ALA A 33 18.32 -1.20 4.21
N ASP A 34 18.03 -2.00 3.17
CA ASP A 34 18.50 -1.73 1.81
C ASP A 34 17.38 -1.14 0.94
N MET A 35 17.41 0.19 0.78
CA MET A 35 16.46 0.96 -0.04
C MET A 35 16.95 1.14 -1.50
N ARG A 36 17.89 0.32 -1.97
CA ARG A 36 18.30 0.33 -3.38
C ARG A 36 17.17 -0.19 -4.28
N PRO A 37 17.15 0.20 -5.57
CA PRO A 37 16.04 -0.12 -6.46
C PRO A 37 15.81 -1.64 -6.63
N ASP A 38 16.87 -2.43 -6.72
CA ASP A 38 16.76 -3.90 -6.85
C ASP A 38 16.20 -4.58 -5.58
N PRO A 39 16.74 -4.35 -4.38
CA PRO A 39 16.15 -4.84 -3.12
C PRO A 39 14.70 -4.41 -2.91
N LEU A 40 14.38 -3.17 -3.29
CA LEU A 40 13.04 -2.61 -3.14
C LEU A 40 12.04 -3.24 -4.12
N ALA A 41 12.45 -3.47 -5.37
CA ALA A 41 11.65 -4.23 -6.32
C ALA A 41 11.45 -5.68 -5.86
N ALA A 42 12.47 -6.31 -5.28
CA ALA A 42 12.35 -7.64 -4.68
C ALA A 42 11.44 -7.65 -3.43
N ALA A 43 11.42 -6.57 -2.64
CA ALA A 43 10.49 -6.40 -1.54
C ALA A 43 9.04 -6.32 -2.04
N GLY A 44 8.79 -5.54 -3.10
CA GLY A 44 7.49 -5.51 -3.78
C GLY A 44 7.05 -6.89 -4.27
N GLU A 45 7.97 -7.66 -4.85
CA GLU A 45 7.72 -9.05 -5.26
C GLU A 45 7.29 -9.94 -4.08
N ARG A 46 7.97 -9.83 -2.93
CA ARG A 46 7.62 -10.57 -1.71
C ARG A 46 6.24 -10.18 -1.16
N VAL A 47 5.92 -8.89 -1.13
CA VAL A 47 4.58 -8.41 -0.71
C VAL A 47 3.50 -8.99 -1.62
N TYR A 48 3.69 -8.91 -2.93
CA TYR A 48 2.75 -9.49 -3.91
C TYR A 48 2.54 -10.99 -3.69
N LEU A 49 3.62 -11.77 -3.56
CA LEU A 49 3.53 -13.22 -3.40
C LEU A 49 2.79 -13.60 -2.11
N ARG A 50 3.05 -12.89 -1.00
CA ARG A 50 2.37 -13.14 0.27
C ARG A 50 0.88 -12.78 0.19
N LEU A 51 0.54 -11.64 -0.42
CA LEU A 51 -0.85 -11.26 -0.67
C LEU A 51 -1.57 -12.27 -1.55
N ARG A 52 -0.95 -12.68 -2.66
CA ARG A 52 -1.51 -13.66 -3.60
C ARG A 52 -1.78 -14.99 -2.91
N ALA A 53 -0.81 -15.50 -2.14
CA ALA A 53 -0.95 -16.79 -1.45
C ALA A 53 -2.17 -16.81 -0.52
N ARG A 54 -2.46 -15.71 0.18
CA ARG A 54 -3.62 -15.66 1.09
C ARG A 54 -4.91 -15.24 0.40
N LEU A 55 -4.89 -14.21 -0.44
CA LEU A 55 -6.10 -13.70 -1.09
C LEU A 55 -6.60 -14.63 -2.19
N ALA A 56 -5.74 -15.39 -2.86
CA ALA A 56 -6.19 -16.42 -3.79
C ALA A 56 -6.97 -17.54 -3.08
N THR A 57 -6.71 -17.80 -1.79
CA THR A 57 -7.51 -18.77 -1.00
C THR A 57 -8.89 -18.22 -0.61
N LEU A 58 -9.05 -16.89 -0.57
CA LEU A 58 -10.27 -16.23 -0.13
C LEU A 58 -11.17 -15.80 -1.31
N LEU A 59 -10.59 -15.27 -2.39
CA LEU A 59 -11.28 -14.76 -3.58
C LEU A 59 -11.13 -15.67 -4.81
N GLY A 60 -10.27 -16.69 -4.73
CA GLY A 60 -9.80 -17.43 -5.91
C GLY A 60 -8.69 -16.71 -6.65
N ALA A 61 -7.93 -17.46 -7.46
CA ALA A 61 -6.82 -16.91 -8.26
C ALA A 61 -7.30 -15.81 -9.23
N ALA A 62 -8.40 -16.05 -9.95
CA ALA A 62 -8.98 -15.09 -10.88
C ALA A 62 -9.47 -13.81 -10.18
N GLY A 63 -10.02 -13.93 -8.96
CA GLY A 63 -10.42 -12.77 -8.16
C GLY A 63 -9.23 -11.91 -7.77
N PHE A 64 -8.15 -12.53 -7.30
CA PHE A 64 -6.92 -11.82 -7.00
C PHE A 64 -6.33 -11.12 -8.23
N ASP A 65 -6.23 -11.83 -9.36
CA ASP A 65 -5.65 -11.28 -10.59
C ASP A 65 -6.48 -10.08 -11.12
N ALA A 66 -7.81 -10.13 -10.99
CA ALA A 66 -8.69 -9.01 -11.34
C ALA A 66 -8.50 -7.79 -10.42
N LEU A 67 -8.40 -7.99 -9.09
CA LEU A 67 -8.11 -6.91 -8.15
C LEU A 67 -6.72 -6.30 -8.41
N TRP A 68 -5.73 -7.15 -8.68
CA TRP A 68 -4.37 -6.72 -8.98
C TRP A 68 -4.30 -5.89 -10.26
N ALA A 69 -4.96 -6.33 -11.33
CA ALA A 69 -5.04 -5.58 -12.58
C ALA A 69 -5.71 -4.21 -12.38
N ARG A 70 -6.78 -4.16 -11.58
CA ARG A 70 -7.46 -2.91 -11.23
C ARG A 70 -6.55 -1.97 -10.43
N ALA A 71 -5.79 -2.50 -9.47
CA ALA A 71 -4.84 -1.72 -8.67
C ALA A 71 -3.74 -1.10 -9.54
N ILE A 72 -3.17 -1.87 -10.48
CA ILE A 72 -2.17 -1.36 -11.43
C ILE A 72 -2.78 -0.28 -12.32
N HIS A 73 -4.01 -0.46 -12.80
CA HIS A 73 -4.68 0.55 -13.60
C HIS A 73 -4.89 1.87 -12.83
N LEU A 74 -5.22 1.80 -11.54
CA LEU A 74 -5.32 3.00 -10.69
C LEU A 74 -3.96 3.65 -10.42
N ALA A 75 -2.91 2.85 -10.29
CA ALA A 75 -1.53 3.32 -10.11
C ALA A 75 -0.82 3.70 -11.43
N GLN A 76 -1.50 3.55 -12.58
CA GLN A 76 -0.95 3.79 -13.90
C GLN A 76 -0.35 5.19 -14.08
N PRO A 77 -0.92 6.29 -13.55
CA PRO A 77 -0.31 7.62 -13.65
C PRO A 77 1.11 7.66 -13.04
N THR A 78 1.32 6.93 -11.95
CA THR A 78 2.62 6.81 -11.28
C THR A 78 3.56 5.84 -12.00
N LEU A 79 3.02 4.79 -12.64
CA LEU A 79 3.80 3.85 -13.44
C LEU A 79 4.21 4.40 -14.81
N ARG A 80 3.40 5.28 -15.42
CA ARG A 80 3.73 5.97 -16.68
C ARG A 80 4.86 6.98 -16.52
N LEU A 81 5.09 7.50 -15.31
CA LEU A 81 6.31 8.24 -15.00
C LEU A 81 7.57 7.37 -15.15
N ALA A 82 7.43 6.04 -15.13
CA ALA A 82 8.53 5.10 -15.26
C ALA A 82 8.71 4.53 -16.68
N ASP A 83 7.64 4.06 -17.35
CA ASP A 83 7.63 3.60 -18.76
C ASP A 83 6.18 3.45 -19.24
N ASP A 84 5.87 3.76 -20.51
CA ASP A 84 4.51 3.60 -21.07
C ASP A 84 4.06 2.13 -21.14
N THR A 85 5.00 1.18 -21.19
CA THR A 85 4.72 -0.26 -21.24
C THR A 85 4.72 -0.95 -19.86
N ALA A 86 5.20 -0.24 -18.82
CA ALA A 86 5.38 -0.79 -17.47
C ALA A 86 4.07 -1.32 -16.86
N ALA A 87 2.97 -0.61 -17.05
CA ALA A 87 1.67 -1.01 -16.49
C ALA A 87 1.14 -2.30 -17.15
N GLU A 88 1.31 -2.47 -18.46
CA GLU A 88 0.87 -3.67 -19.16
C GLU A 88 1.70 -4.90 -18.77
N GLU A 89 3.02 -4.72 -18.62
CA GLU A 89 3.91 -5.79 -18.17
C GLU A 89 3.59 -6.22 -16.73
N ALA A 90 3.33 -5.26 -15.84
CA ALA A 90 2.96 -5.51 -14.44
C ALA A 90 1.66 -6.29 -14.30
N VAL A 91 0.67 -6.06 -15.18
CA VAL A 91 -0.58 -6.84 -15.21
C VAL A 91 -0.32 -8.24 -15.77
N ARG A 92 0.44 -8.35 -16.87
CA ARG A 92 0.63 -9.61 -17.61
C ARG A 92 1.46 -10.64 -16.84
N ALA A 93 2.49 -10.20 -16.12
CA ALA A 93 3.45 -11.09 -15.48
C ALA A 93 3.37 -11.08 -13.93
N GLY A 94 2.37 -10.41 -13.34
CA GLY A 94 2.16 -10.36 -11.89
C GLY A 94 3.39 -9.83 -11.15
N ALA A 95 3.94 -10.60 -10.22
CA ALA A 95 5.15 -10.25 -9.44
C ALA A 95 6.36 -9.94 -10.34
N TYR A 96 6.59 -10.77 -11.35
CA TYR A 96 7.71 -10.62 -12.28
C TYR A 96 7.52 -9.41 -13.19
N GLY A 97 6.27 -9.11 -13.53
CA GLY A 97 5.90 -7.93 -14.31
C GLY A 97 6.18 -6.63 -13.57
N LEU A 98 5.86 -6.59 -12.28
CA LEU A 98 6.15 -5.43 -11.43
C LEU A 98 7.65 -5.15 -11.34
N ARG A 99 8.47 -6.20 -11.16
CA ARG A 99 9.93 -6.03 -11.12
C ARG A 99 10.51 -5.60 -12.46
N ALA A 100 9.98 -6.11 -13.58
CA ALA A 100 10.40 -5.71 -14.92
C ALA A 100 10.05 -4.23 -15.21
N ALA A 101 8.83 -3.82 -14.82
CA ALA A 101 8.32 -2.46 -14.96
C ALA A 101 9.14 -1.39 -14.21
N LEU A 102 9.89 -1.80 -13.18
CA LEU A 102 10.69 -0.91 -12.32
C LEU A 102 12.18 -0.90 -12.69
N ARG A 103 12.58 -1.67 -13.71
CA ARG A 103 13.98 -1.75 -14.13
C ARG A 103 14.45 -0.41 -14.69
N GLY A 104 15.60 0.07 -14.21
CA GLY A 104 16.20 1.33 -14.66
C GLY A 104 15.70 2.60 -13.93
N GLN A 105 14.77 2.43 -12.99
CA GLN A 105 14.33 3.52 -12.11
C GLN A 105 15.30 3.70 -10.93
N ASP A 106 15.33 4.92 -10.39
CA ASP A 106 16.04 5.22 -9.15
C ASP A 106 15.24 4.73 -7.93
N SER A 107 15.87 4.69 -6.75
CA SER A 107 15.23 4.24 -5.52
C SER A 107 13.91 4.97 -5.22
N ALA A 108 13.84 6.29 -5.46
CA ALA A 108 12.64 7.07 -5.17
C ALA A 108 11.50 6.74 -6.15
N GLY A 109 11.79 6.61 -7.45
CA GLY A 109 10.83 6.17 -8.45
C GLY A 109 10.29 4.77 -8.17
N VAL A 110 11.17 3.82 -7.82
CA VAL A 110 10.77 2.45 -7.45
C VAL A 110 9.86 2.46 -6.22
N GLN A 111 10.23 3.20 -5.17
CA GLN A 111 9.43 3.30 -3.95
C GLN A 111 8.06 3.90 -4.22
N GLN A 112 8.00 4.99 -4.99
CA GLN A 112 6.77 5.70 -5.29
C GLN A 112 5.81 4.83 -6.12
N ALA A 113 6.32 4.17 -7.16
CA ALA A 113 5.54 3.29 -8.00
C ALA A 113 4.99 2.09 -7.23
N LEU A 114 5.82 1.41 -6.43
CA LEU A 114 5.38 0.30 -5.58
C LEU A 114 4.35 0.76 -4.55
N THR A 115 4.59 1.90 -3.89
CA THR A 115 3.65 2.46 -2.90
C THR A 115 2.30 2.74 -3.56
N ALA A 116 2.27 3.34 -4.74
CA ALA A 116 1.03 3.63 -5.46
C ALA A 116 0.24 2.35 -5.82
N VAL A 117 0.92 1.31 -6.30
CA VAL A 117 0.29 0.02 -6.64
C VAL A 117 -0.30 -0.64 -5.39
N PHE A 118 0.48 -0.77 -4.33
CA PHE A 118 0.02 -1.42 -3.09
C PHE A 118 -1.04 -0.59 -2.37
N ALA A 119 -0.94 0.75 -2.37
CA ALA A 119 -1.97 1.62 -1.81
C ALA A 119 -3.30 1.47 -2.55
N SER A 120 -3.25 1.42 -3.90
CA SER A 120 -4.45 1.19 -4.72
C SER A 120 -5.05 -0.18 -4.44
N PHE A 121 -4.21 -1.21 -4.27
CA PHE A 121 -4.66 -2.56 -3.94
C PHE A 121 -5.33 -2.62 -2.55
N ILE A 122 -4.71 -2.02 -1.53
CA ILE A 122 -5.25 -1.96 -0.17
C ILE A 122 -6.57 -1.18 -0.14
N SER A 123 -6.65 -0.05 -0.86
CA SER A 123 -7.89 0.73 -0.99
C SER A 123 -9.02 -0.07 -1.63
N LEU A 124 -8.72 -0.84 -2.69
CA LEU A 124 -9.70 -1.75 -3.29
C LEU A 124 -10.12 -2.83 -2.28
N LEU A 125 -9.19 -3.43 -1.57
CA LEU A 125 -9.49 -4.43 -0.54
C LEU A 125 -10.44 -3.85 0.52
N TYR A 126 -10.15 -2.66 1.04
CA TYR A 126 -11.02 -1.99 2.03
C TYR A 126 -12.41 -1.70 1.47
N THR A 127 -12.49 -1.33 0.19
CA THR A 127 -13.76 -1.10 -0.50
C THR A 127 -14.60 -2.38 -0.64
N PHE A 128 -13.97 -3.54 -0.89
CA PHE A 128 -14.67 -4.80 -1.13
C PHE A 128 -15.09 -5.54 0.14
N ILE A 129 -14.20 -5.60 1.15
CA ILE A 129 -14.42 -6.42 2.35
C ILE A 129 -14.61 -5.59 3.63
N GLY A 130 -14.54 -4.26 3.52
CA GLY A 130 -14.55 -3.33 4.64
C GLY A 130 -13.15 -3.03 5.17
N GLU A 131 -12.96 -1.82 5.67
CA GLU A 131 -11.68 -1.32 6.17
C GLU A 131 -11.18 -2.11 7.37
N ASP A 132 -12.00 -2.32 8.40
CA ASP A 132 -11.64 -3.10 9.59
C ASP A 132 -11.14 -4.51 9.22
N LEU A 133 -11.85 -5.18 8.32
CA LEU A 133 -11.50 -6.54 7.92
C LEU A 133 -10.24 -6.56 7.05
N GLY A 134 -10.09 -5.60 6.14
CA GLY A 134 -8.90 -5.44 5.33
C GLY A 134 -7.65 -5.13 6.18
N ALA A 135 -7.74 -4.19 7.11
CA ALA A 135 -6.65 -3.84 8.00
C ALA A 135 -6.24 -5.03 8.87
N ARG A 136 -7.21 -5.74 9.47
CA ARG A 136 -6.95 -6.97 10.25
C ARG A 136 -6.31 -8.06 9.40
N PHE A 137 -6.75 -8.23 8.15
CA PHE A 137 -6.18 -9.21 7.23
C PHE A 137 -4.72 -8.91 6.88
N ILE A 138 -4.38 -7.65 6.58
CA ILE A 138 -2.99 -7.25 6.33
C ILE A 138 -2.14 -7.45 7.59
N ARG A 139 -2.62 -7.05 8.77
CA ARG A 139 -1.92 -7.29 10.05
C ARG A 139 -1.71 -8.78 10.33
N GLN A 140 -2.64 -9.65 9.93
CA GLN A 140 -2.46 -11.11 10.08
C GLN A 140 -1.35 -11.66 9.18
N LEU A 141 -1.08 -11.01 8.04
CA LEU A 141 0.00 -11.39 7.12
C LEU A 141 1.37 -10.81 7.50
N TRP A 142 1.36 -9.70 8.25
CA TRP A 142 2.55 -9.03 8.79
C TRP A 142 2.33 -8.70 10.28
N PRO A 143 2.39 -9.70 11.17
CA PRO A 143 2.13 -9.51 12.59
C PRO A 143 3.18 -8.63 13.28
N ASP A 144 4.39 -8.57 12.72
CA ASP A 144 5.51 -7.78 13.24
C ASP A 144 5.52 -6.33 12.72
N LEU A 145 4.51 -5.93 11.93
CA LEU A 145 4.41 -4.55 11.49
C LEU A 145 4.08 -3.67 12.71
N PRO A 146 4.84 -2.59 12.96
CA PRO A 146 4.54 -1.72 14.09
C PRO A 146 3.09 -1.22 13.96
N PRO A 147 2.32 -1.18 15.06
CA PRO A 147 1.03 -0.51 15.04
C PRO A 147 1.27 0.93 14.57
N ASP A 148 0.31 1.45 13.81
CA ASP A 148 0.32 2.82 13.29
C ASP A 148 0.86 3.76 14.38
N ALA A 149 2.02 4.37 14.14
CA ALA A 149 2.80 5.06 15.17
C ALA A 149 2.20 6.43 15.49
N GLU A 150 1.00 6.43 16.05
CA GLU A 150 0.31 7.57 16.68
C GLU A 150 -0.57 6.89 17.76
N GLU A 151 -0.26 6.78 19.05
CA GLU A 151 0.24 7.74 20.03
C GLU A 151 1.16 7.05 21.05
N SER A 152 2.43 7.42 21.06
CA SER A 152 3.28 7.34 22.26
C SER A 152 4.31 8.45 22.18
N CYS A 153 3.84 9.71 22.18
CA CYS A 153 4.63 10.87 22.57
C CYS A 153 3.74 12.12 22.78
N ALA A 154 3.05 12.17 23.92
CA ALA A 154 2.70 13.38 24.68
C ALA A 154 2.14 12.87 26.03
N GLU A 155 2.97 12.53 27.03
CA GLU A 155 3.58 13.49 27.98
C GLU A 155 2.49 14.21 28.79
N GLU A 156 2.37 14.19 30.11
CA GLU A 156 2.95 13.50 31.27
C GLU A 156 1.87 13.69 32.37
N PRO A 157 1.89 12.95 33.49
CA PRO A 157 1.00 13.25 34.61
C PRO A 157 1.44 14.51 35.36
N THR A 158 0.55 14.98 36.26
CA THR A 158 0.74 15.84 37.44
C THR A 158 0.64 17.38 37.24
N PRO A 159 0.13 18.14 38.24
CA PRO A 159 -0.14 17.77 39.63
C PRO A 159 -1.61 17.52 40.01
#